data_AF-A0A0N5BSZ2-F1
#
_entry.id   AF-A0A0N5BSZ2-F1
#
_cell.length_a   1.000
_cell.length_b   1.000
_cell.length_c   1.000
_cell.angle_alpha   90.00
_cell.angle_beta   90.00
_cell.angle_gamma   90.00
#
_symmetry.space_group_name_H-M   'P 1'
#
loop_
_entity.id
_entity.type
_entity.pdbx_description
1 polymer ?
#
loop_
_entity_poly.entity_id
_entity_poly.type
_entity_poly.pdbx_seq_one_letter_code
_entity_poly.pdbx_strand_id
1 'polypeptide(L)'
;MFHQTFNDKKLKNIKSKVTKMIDNIKYSFKKLINEKEWIDKKTKHYAFKKLNSMRSLFYDMKNYTLKEMETLYDHLRFTNESTFEEAKESLKTFDVLLTKKKKLLNKLSLTSLFQPNAAYKLTENRISYNLGIFMKPYFDEKLPMSFNYGGLGYIIGHEITHGFDDDGSQYSEDGKKFNWWSDEEKKIFQEKSNRFIEQYNKNVEKVSGYNVNGTLTLSENIADNGGVKAAFNAYRKYLNELGRDELKIPGYEKYSNEQLFFIAYSQLYCSSFTFASTYYLMMNDPHSPDRFRVLTTLGNQKSFSDAFKCKVGSKMNPKDKVVIWKTGK
;
A
#
# COMPACT_ATOMS: atom_id res chain seq x y z
N MET A 1 22.59 5.99 15.90
CA MET A 1 21.98 5.61 14.61
C MET A 1 20.55 6.16 14.43
N PHE A 2 19.59 5.92 15.34
CA PHE A 2 18.18 6.39 15.20
C PHE A 2 18.00 7.92 15.11
N HIS A 3 18.60 8.70 16.02
CA HIS A 3 18.58 10.17 15.96
C HIS A 3 19.22 10.74 14.67
N GLN A 4 20.11 9.97 14.03
CA GLN A 4 20.71 10.34 12.75
C GLN A 4 19.77 10.02 11.58
N THR A 5 18.97 8.95 11.67
CA THR A 5 18.05 8.52 10.60
C THR A 5 16.72 9.28 10.61
N PHE A 6 16.15 9.58 11.78
CA PHE A 6 14.84 10.23 11.96
C PHE A 6 14.87 11.30 13.05
N ASN A 7 15.60 12.40 12.85
CA ASN A 7 15.40 13.58 13.69
C ASN A 7 14.05 14.26 13.40
N ASP A 8 13.56 15.04 14.35
CA ASP A 8 12.24 15.69 14.28
C ASP A 8 12.07 16.55 13.02
N LYS A 9 13.14 17.23 12.59
CA LYS A 9 13.12 18.07 11.38
C LYS A 9 12.89 17.22 10.13
N LYS A 10 13.58 16.09 10.00
CA LYS A 10 13.43 15.17 8.87
C LYS A 10 12.06 14.52 8.85
N LEU A 11 11.57 14.04 9.99
CA LEU A 11 10.21 13.48 10.11
C LEU A 11 9.13 14.51 9.74
N LYS A 12 9.29 15.76 10.19
CA LYS A 12 8.37 16.85 9.82
C LYS A 12 8.37 17.11 8.31
N ASN A 13 9.53 17.08 7.66
CA ASN A 13 9.64 17.27 6.22
C ASN A 13 9.02 16.12 5.42
N ILE A 14 9.32 14.87 5.81
CA ILE A 14 8.72 13.66 5.23
C ILE A 14 7.21 13.74 5.35
N LYS A 15 6.68 14.02 6.56
CA LYS A 15 5.24 14.14 6.80
C LYS A 15 4.61 15.19 5.88
N SER A 16 5.23 16.36 5.71
CA SER A 16 4.72 17.40 4.80
C SER A 16 4.65 16.93 3.34
N LYS A 17 5.69 16.27 2.84
CA LYS A 17 5.73 15.73 1.47
C LYS A 17 4.71 14.60 1.28
N VAL A 18 4.62 13.68 2.23
CA VAL A 18 3.69 12.56 2.18
C VAL A 18 2.24 13.04 2.29
N THR A 19 1.93 14.05 3.12
CA THR A 19 0.59 14.65 3.15
C THR A 19 0.18 15.18 1.77
N LYS A 20 1.07 15.94 1.09
CA LYS A 20 0.79 16.41 -0.28
C LYS A 20 0.57 15.26 -1.27
N MET A 21 1.34 14.18 -1.13
CA MET A 21 1.16 12.98 -1.94
C MET A 21 -0.20 12.32 -1.70
N ILE A 22 -0.61 12.18 -0.43
CA ILE A 22 -1.94 11.67 -0.04
C ILE A 22 -3.05 12.52 -0.66
N ASP A 23 -2.94 13.85 -0.58
CA ASP A 23 -3.94 14.77 -1.14
C ASP A 23 -4.07 14.62 -2.66
N ASN A 24 -2.93 14.51 -3.36
CA ASN A 24 -2.91 14.27 -4.80
C ASN A 24 -3.54 12.92 -5.17
N ILE A 25 -3.29 11.87 -4.39
CA ILE A 25 -3.85 10.54 -4.63
C ILE A 25 -5.36 10.51 -4.33
N LYS A 26 -5.80 11.12 -3.23
CA LYS A 26 -7.23 11.30 -2.94
C LYS A 26 -7.94 12.08 -4.05
N TYR A 27 -7.32 13.15 -4.55
CA TYR A 27 -7.86 13.89 -5.69
C TYR A 27 -8.02 12.99 -6.93
N SER A 28 -6.98 12.23 -7.27
CA SER A 28 -7.02 11.29 -8.40
C SER A 28 -8.05 10.18 -8.21
N PHE A 29 -8.18 9.64 -6.99
CA PHE A 29 -9.18 8.62 -6.66
C PHE A 29 -10.61 9.17 -6.75
N LYS A 30 -10.84 10.40 -6.26
CA LYS A 30 -12.11 11.11 -6.42
C LYS A 30 -12.49 11.26 -7.89
N LYS A 31 -11.51 11.65 -8.74
CA LYS A 31 -11.72 11.77 -10.19
C LYS A 31 -12.07 10.41 -10.81
N LEU A 32 -11.38 9.34 -10.41
CA LEU A 32 -11.68 7.98 -10.88
C LEU A 32 -13.13 7.57 -10.56
N ILE A 33 -13.63 7.85 -9.35
CA ILE A 33 -15.04 7.59 -8.97
C ILE A 33 -15.99 8.49 -9.78
N ASN A 34 -15.67 9.78 -9.92
CA ASN A 34 -16.56 10.74 -10.59
C ASN A 34 -16.83 10.38 -12.06
N GLU A 35 -15.82 9.86 -12.76
CA GLU A 35 -15.88 9.43 -14.17
C GLU A 35 -16.63 8.10 -14.38
N LYS A 36 -17.22 7.51 -13.33
CA LYS A 36 -18.04 6.29 -13.43
C LYS A 36 -19.48 6.62 -13.74
N GLU A 37 -19.92 6.26 -14.94
CA GLU A 37 -21.31 6.44 -15.37
C GLU A 37 -22.26 5.49 -14.66
N TRP A 38 -21.77 4.30 -14.27
CA TRP A 38 -22.57 3.30 -13.56
C TRP A 38 -22.79 3.62 -12.08
N ILE A 39 -22.14 4.66 -11.53
CA ILE A 39 -22.35 5.12 -10.15
C ILE A 39 -23.19 6.40 -10.17
N ASP A 40 -24.31 6.39 -9.47
CA ASP A 40 -25.24 7.49 -9.39
C ASP A 40 -24.70 8.66 -8.54
N LYS A 41 -25.45 9.77 -8.52
CA LYS A 41 -25.05 10.98 -7.77
C LYS A 41 -25.06 10.76 -6.25
N LYS A 42 -25.97 9.94 -5.73
CA LYS A 42 -26.14 9.67 -4.30
C LYS A 42 -24.99 8.81 -3.79
N THR A 43 -24.67 7.74 -4.48
CA THR A 43 -23.55 6.83 -4.19
C THR A 43 -22.22 7.60 -4.31
N LYS A 44 -22.04 8.44 -5.35
CA LYS A 44 -20.87 9.35 -5.44
C LYS A 44 -20.76 10.30 -4.24
N HIS A 45 -21.87 10.87 -3.78
CA HIS A 45 -21.88 11.76 -2.62
C HIS A 45 -21.34 11.05 -1.37
N TYR A 46 -21.81 9.84 -1.07
CA TYR A 46 -21.31 9.05 0.06
C TYR A 46 -19.85 8.63 -0.13
N ALA A 47 -19.45 8.19 -1.33
CA ALA A 47 -18.06 7.87 -1.63
C ALA A 47 -17.13 9.06 -1.35
N PHE A 48 -17.52 10.25 -1.78
CA PHE A 48 -16.74 11.47 -1.57
C PHE A 48 -16.71 11.87 -0.11
N LYS A 49 -17.82 11.75 0.61
CA LYS A 49 -17.87 12.00 2.06
C LYS A 49 -16.87 11.09 2.78
N LYS A 50 -16.88 9.79 2.49
CA LYS A 50 -15.93 8.82 3.04
C LYS A 50 -14.48 9.15 2.71
N LEU A 51 -14.17 9.40 1.44
CA LEU A 51 -12.82 9.70 0.97
C LEU A 51 -12.25 10.98 1.62
N ASN A 52 -13.08 12.02 1.71
CA ASN A 52 -12.68 13.30 2.32
C ASN A 52 -12.45 13.14 3.83
N SER A 53 -13.29 12.37 4.52
CA SER A 53 -13.16 12.10 5.96
C SER A 53 -12.06 11.10 6.32
N MET A 54 -11.46 10.42 5.33
CA MET A 54 -10.42 9.41 5.58
C MET A 54 -9.19 10.03 6.25
N ARG A 55 -8.82 9.54 7.43
CA ARG A 55 -7.72 10.10 8.24
C ARG A 55 -6.40 9.42 7.93
N SER A 56 -5.29 10.12 8.16
CA SER A 56 -3.94 9.57 8.05
C SER A 56 -3.21 9.71 9.38
N LEU A 57 -2.85 8.58 9.97
CA LEU A 57 -2.07 8.50 11.20
C LEU A 57 -0.61 8.21 10.84
N PHE A 58 0.23 9.20 11.09
CA PHE A 58 1.68 9.05 11.07
C PHE A 58 2.11 8.74 12.50
N TYR A 59 2.73 7.59 12.72
CA TYR A 59 3.32 7.32 14.03
C TYR A 59 4.43 8.33 14.30
N ASP A 60 4.37 8.96 15.48
CA ASP A 60 5.35 9.91 15.97
C ASP A 60 5.97 9.34 17.24
N MET A 61 7.29 9.52 17.37
CA MET A 61 8.06 9.05 18.51
C MET A 61 8.10 10.07 19.65
N LYS A 62 7.39 11.20 19.54
CA LYS A 62 7.26 12.20 20.64
C LYS A 62 6.83 11.63 21.99
N ASN A 63 6.21 10.45 22.01
CA ASN A 63 5.83 9.75 23.24
C ASN A 63 6.96 8.88 23.83
N TYR A 64 8.16 8.89 23.23
CA TYR A 64 9.32 8.13 23.65
C TYR A 64 10.54 9.06 23.70
N THR A 65 10.94 9.45 24.90
CA THR A 65 12.20 10.17 25.11
C THR A 65 13.38 9.20 25.09
N LEU A 66 14.56 9.68 24.71
CA LEU A 66 15.80 8.88 24.79
C LEU A 66 15.98 8.30 26.19
N LYS A 67 15.73 9.12 27.22
CA LYS A 67 15.81 8.72 28.63
C LYS A 67 14.84 7.59 28.99
N GLU A 68 13.60 7.65 28.52
CA GLU A 68 12.63 6.56 28.75
C GLU A 68 13.04 5.26 28.06
N MET A 69 13.62 5.37 26.86
CA MET A 69 14.15 4.23 26.12
C MET A 69 15.37 3.65 26.85
N GLU A 70 16.35 4.45 27.22
CA GLU A 70 17.52 4.01 28.01
C GLU A 70 17.10 3.34 29.32
N THR A 71 16.15 3.93 30.05
CA THR A 71 15.58 3.34 31.27
C THR A 71 14.87 2.02 30.99
N LEU A 72 14.22 1.88 29.84
CA LEU A 72 13.60 0.63 29.43
C LEU A 72 14.66 -0.44 29.16
N TYR A 73 15.64 -0.13 28.32
CA TYR A 73 16.68 -1.05 27.87
C TYR A 73 17.74 -1.36 28.95
N ASP A 74 17.85 -0.59 30.04
CA ASP A 74 18.70 -0.92 31.21
C ASP A 74 18.35 -2.28 31.86
N HIS A 75 17.12 -2.74 31.64
CA HIS A 75 16.67 -4.06 32.09
C HIS A 75 17.14 -5.21 31.20
N LEU A 76 17.71 -4.94 30.01
CA LEU A 76 18.41 -5.93 29.19
C LEU A 76 19.88 -5.95 29.59
N ARG A 77 20.23 -6.93 30.42
CA ARG A 77 21.54 -7.08 31.04
C ARG A 77 22.20 -8.35 30.54
N PHE A 78 22.78 -8.24 29.35
CA PHE A 78 23.69 -9.24 28.80
C PHE A 78 24.77 -8.51 27.99
N THR A 79 25.94 -9.11 27.85
CA THR A 79 27.08 -8.57 27.11
C THR A 79 27.51 -9.57 26.04
N ASN A 80 28.55 -9.23 25.27
CA ASN A 80 29.08 -10.13 24.24
C ASN A 80 29.74 -11.39 24.84
N GLU A 81 30.05 -11.35 26.13
CA GLU A 81 30.62 -12.45 26.91
C GLU A 81 29.55 -13.33 27.58
N SER A 82 28.27 -12.90 27.57
CA SER A 82 27.18 -13.68 28.16
C SER A 82 26.92 -14.97 27.39
N THR A 83 26.61 -16.03 28.12
CA THR A 83 26.13 -17.29 27.56
C THR A 83 24.73 -17.14 26.97
N PHE A 84 24.34 -18.11 26.14
CA PHE A 84 22.99 -18.16 25.56
C PHE A 84 21.89 -18.13 26.63
N GLU A 85 22.06 -18.88 27.74
CA GLU A 85 21.04 -18.94 28.78
C GLU A 85 20.94 -17.63 29.58
N GLU A 86 22.05 -16.93 29.83
CA GLU A 86 22.04 -15.61 30.47
C GLU A 86 21.34 -14.55 29.59
N ALA A 87 21.65 -14.55 28.29
CA ALA A 87 20.97 -13.67 27.34
C ALA A 87 19.47 -13.97 27.25
N LYS A 88 19.10 -15.25 27.21
CA LYS A 88 17.70 -15.71 27.17
C LYS A 88 16.92 -15.35 28.43
N GLU A 89 17.49 -15.52 29.62
CA GLU A 89 16.84 -15.14 30.88
C GLU A 89 16.69 -13.62 31.01
N SER A 90 17.69 -12.86 30.54
CA SER A 90 17.58 -11.41 30.46
C SER A 90 16.47 -10.96 29.50
N LEU A 91 16.37 -11.58 28.32
CA LEU A 91 15.30 -11.33 27.36
C LEU A 91 13.92 -11.66 27.92
N LYS A 92 13.77 -12.79 28.62
CA LYS A 92 12.51 -13.21 29.25
C LYS A 92 12.08 -12.22 30.34
N THR A 93 13.01 -11.80 31.19
CA THR A 93 12.78 -10.78 32.22
C THR A 93 12.34 -9.45 31.59
N PHE A 94 13.02 -9.06 30.51
CA PHE A 94 12.68 -7.87 29.75
C PHE A 94 11.29 -7.95 29.11
N ASP A 95 10.88 -9.09 28.54
CA ASP A 95 9.56 -9.26 27.92
C ASP A 95 8.41 -9.16 28.95
N VAL A 96 8.61 -9.67 30.16
CA VAL A 96 7.66 -9.50 31.27
C VAL A 96 7.54 -8.03 31.67
N LEU A 97 8.67 -7.31 31.77
CA LEU A 97 8.68 -5.87 32.07
C LEU A 97 8.02 -5.05 30.96
N LEU A 98 8.31 -5.37 29.70
CA LEU A 98 7.65 -4.78 28.54
C LEU A 98 6.15 -5.02 28.60
N THR A 99 5.69 -6.23 28.93
CA THR A 99 4.25 -6.53 28.99
C THR A 99 3.54 -5.76 30.11
N LYS A 100 4.18 -5.56 31.26
CA LYS A 100 3.67 -4.66 32.32
C LYS A 100 3.67 -3.19 31.90
N LYS A 101 4.74 -2.74 31.22
CA LYS A 101 4.88 -1.37 30.71
C LYS A 101 4.09 -1.12 29.41
N LYS A 102 3.60 -2.12 28.68
CA LYS A 102 2.71 -1.98 27.50
C LYS A 102 1.36 -1.32 27.83
N LYS A 103 0.99 -1.25 29.12
CA LYS A 103 -0.12 -0.40 29.58
C LYS A 103 0.26 1.09 29.64
N LEU A 104 1.55 1.42 29.80
CA LEU A 104 2.11 2.78 29.89
C LEU A 104 2.67 3.29 28.55
N LEU A 105 3.40 2.45 27.83
CA LEU A 105 3.81 2.68 26.45
C LEU A 105 2.62 2.32 25.58
N ASN A 106 2.03 3.32 24.91
CA ASN A 106 0.91 3.15 23.98
C ASN A 106 1.01 1.83 23.21
N LYS A 107 -0.12 1.11 23.05
CA LYS A 107 -0.28 -0.30 22.57
C LYS A 107 0.55 -0.80 21.37
N LEU A 108 1.39 0.00 20.72
CA LEU A 108 2.31 -0.43 19.67
C LEU A 108 3.62 -0.96 20.24
N SER A 109 3.98 -2.16 19.78
CA SER A 109 5.35 -2.64 19.90
C SER A 109 6.29 -1.76 19.06
N LEU A 110 7.42 -1.35 19.63
CA LEU A 110 8.49 -0.65 18.90
C LEU A 110 8.96 -1.43 17.66
N THR A 111 8.95 -2.77 17.72
CA THR A 111 9.28 -3.62 16.56
C THR A 111 8.29 -3.46 15.41
N SER A 112 7.01 -3.22 15.72
CA SER A 112 5.96 -2.99 14.72
C SER A 112 6.11 -1.61 14.07
N LEU A 113 6.56 -0.59 14.80
CA LEU A 113 6.74 0.78 14.26
C LEU A 113 7.78 0.86 13.14
N PHE A 114 8.80 0.01 13.17
CA PHE A 114 9.87 -0.01 12.17
C PHE A 114 9.63 -1.00 11.05
N GLN A 115 8.66 -1.90 11.18
CA GLN A 115 8.24 -2.75 10.08
C GLN A 115 7.64 -1.86 8.97
N PRO A 116 8.15 -1.94 7.72
CA PRO A 116 7.62 -1.15 6.61
C PRO A 116 6.22 -1.64 6.26
N ASN A 117 5.21 -1.01 6.85
CA ASN A 117 3.82 -1.36 6.64
C ASN A 117 2.91 -0.13 6.68
N ALA A 118 1.80 -0.23 5.96
CA ALA A 118 0.67 0.67 6.05
C ALA A 118 -0.60 -0.17 6.22
N ALA A 119 -1.64 0.38 6.83
CA ALA A 119 -2.88 -0.35 7.02
C ALA A 119 -4.08 0.59 7.11
N TYR A 120 -5.11 0.28 6.33
CA TYR A 120 -6.42 0.88 6.43
C TYR A 120 -7.27 0.18 7.49
N LYS A 121 -7.81 0.96 8.42
CA LYS A 121 -8.72 0.50 9.47
C LYS A 121 -10.15 0.94 9.17
N LEU A 122 -10.97 -0.02 8.72
CA LEU A 122 -12.36 0.14 8.31
C LEU A 122 -13.22 0.90 9.32
N THR A 123 -13.19 0.46 10.59
CA THR A 123 -14.03 1.01 11.67
C THR A 123 -13.61 2.41 12.13
N GLU A 124 -12.49 2.93 11.63
CA GLU A 124 -12.00 4.27 11.95
C GLU A 124 -11.86 5.16 10.72
N ASN A 125 -12.12 4.62 9.51
CA ASN A 125 -11.84 5.28 8.23
C ASN A 125 -10.45 5.96 8.26
N ARG A 126 -9.41 5.18 8.63
CA ARG A 126 -8.07 5.70 8.92
C ARG A 126 -7.00 4.81 8.33
N ILE A 127 -6.04 5.41 7.64
CA ILE A 127 -4.80 4.77 7.22
C ILE A 127 -3.72 5.05 8.26
N SER A 128 -3.01 4.03 8.71
CA SER A 128 -1.87 4.16 9.62
C SER A 128 -0.58 3.82 8.88
N TYR A 129 0.47 4.62 9.06
CA TYR A 129 1.76 4.44 8.38
C TYR A 129 2.87 4.24 9.41
N ASN A 130 3.51 3.07 9.37
CA ASN A 130 4.69 2.79 10.19
C ASN A 130 5.90 3.57 9.69
N LEU A 131 6.85 3.87 10.57
CA LEU A 131 8.03 4.68 10.22
C LEU A 131 8.90 4.01 9.15
N GLY A 132 8.93 2.67 9.13
CA GLY A 132 9.69 1.91 8.14
C GLY A 132 9.26 2.17 6.69
N ILE A 133 8.00 2.59 6.46
CA ILE A 133 7.50 2.87 5.10
C ILE A 133 8.04 4.17 4.50
N PHE A 134 8.66 5.02 5.32
CA PHE A 134 9.27 6.28 4.87
C PHE A 134 10.75 6.13 4.51
N MET A 135 11.20 4.89 4.27
CA MET A 135 12.56 4.53 3.90
C MET A 135 12.58 3.87 2.51
N LYS A 136 13.78 3.71 1.95
CA LYS A 136 13.97 2.92 0.73
C LYS A 136 13.48 1.48 0.92
N PRO A 137 12.93 0.83 -0.13
CA PRO A 137 12.73 1.37 -1.48
C PRO A 137 11.44 2.19 -1.66
N TYR A 138 10.61 2.33 -0.62
CA TYR A 138 9.28 2.95 -0.69
C TYR A 138 9.33 4.47 -0.88
N PHE A 139 10.23 5.14 -0.15
CA PHE A 139 10.37 6.59 -0.19
C PHE A 139 11.82 7.04 0.01
N ASP A 140 12.29 7.95 -0.85
CA ASP A 140 13.53 8.69 -0.66
C ASP A 140 13.39 10.10 -1.24
N GLU A 141 13.71 11.10 -0.42
CA GLU A 141 13.70 12.52 -0.81
C GLU A 141 14.71 12.87 -1.91
N LYS A 142 15.71 12.01 -2.13
CA LYS A 142 16.75 12.17 -3.16
C LYS A 142 16.38 11.53 -4.50
N LEU A 143 15.34 10.71 -4.56
CA LEU A 143 14.86 10.09 -5.78
C LEU A 143 13.80 10.97 -6.47
N PRO A 144 13.64 10.89 -7.80
CA PRO A 144 12.53 11.55 -8.48
C PRO A 144 11.19 11.06 -7.95
N MET A 145 10.17 11.91 -8.05
CA MET A 145 8.83 11.60 -7.60
C MET A 145 8.20 10.44 -8.38
N SER A 146 8.65 10.14 -9.60
CA SER A 146 8.30 8.86 -10.28
C SER A 146 8.54 7.64 -9.38
N PHE A 147 9.69 7.56 -8.69
CA PHE A 147 9.99 6.49 -7.73
C PHE A 147 9.13 6.59 -6.48
N ASN A 148 8.98 7.80 -5.91
CA ASN A 148 8.21 7.97 -4.68
C ASN A 148 6.71 7.71 -4.89
N TYR A 149 6.15 8.05 -6.05
CA TYR A 149 4.77 7.72 -6.42
C TYR A 149 4.60 6.24 -6.79
N GLY A 150 5.58 5.62 -7.44
CA GLY A 150 5.57 4.17 -7.72
C GLY A 150 5.78 3.31 -6.48
N GLY A 151 6.50 3.82 -5.49
CA GLY A 151 6.73 3.22 -4.18
C GLY A 151 5.62 3.55 -3.18
N LEU A 152 5.87 4.51 -2.30
CA LEU A 152 4.94 4.93 -1.26
C LEU A 152 3.60 5.45 -1.81
N GLY A 153 3.59 6.14 -2.95
CA GLY A 153 2.36 6.64 -3.54
C GLY A 153 1.41 5.51 -3.95
N TYR A 154 1.94 4.41 -4.49
CA TYR A 154 1.17 3.22 -4.76
C TYR A 154 0.58 2.65 -3.47
N ILE A 155 1.37 2.51 -2.40
CA ILE A 155 0.91 2.00 -1.11
C ILE A 155 -0.20 2.88 -0.54
N ILE A 156 -0.04 4.21 -0.58
CA ILE A 156 -1.11 5.14 -0.18
C ILE A 156 -2.38 4.92 -0.99
N GLY A 157 -2.25 4.74 -2.31
CA GLY A 157 -3.39 4.45 -3.19
C GLY A 157 -4.05 3.10 -2.87
N HIS A 158 -3.26 2.08 -2.54
CA HIS A 158 -3.71 0.76 -2.14
C HIS A 158 -4.55 0.85 -0.85
N GLU A 159 -4.03 1.51 0.19
CA GLU A 159 -4.75 1.73 1.45
C GLU A 159 -6.01 2.60 1.28
N ILE A 160 -5.99 3.61 0.40
CA ILE A 160 -7.21 4.37 0.07
C ILE A 160 -8.25 3.47 -0.58
N THR A 161 -7.81 2.55 -1.45
CA THR A 161 -8.70 1.66 -2.19
C THR A 161 -9.37 0.64 -1.27
N HIS A 162 -8.73 0.20 -0.17
CA HIS A 162 -9.40 -0.59 0.88
C HIS A 162 -10.59 0.12 1.54
N GLY A 163 -10.72 1.44 1.38
CA GLY A 163 -11.95 2.14 1.74
C GLY A 163 -13.15 1.80 0.84
N PHE A 164 -12.92 1.16 -0.30
CA PHE A 164 -13.89 1.00 -1.40
C PHE A 164 -13.79 -0.37 -2.09
N ASP A 165 -13.04 -1.31 -1.54
CA ASP A 165 -13.03 -2.71 -1.99
C ASP A 165 -14.30 -3.45 -1.52
N ASP A 166 -14.34 -4.76 -1.65
CA ASP A 166 -15.52 -5.58 -1.34
C ASP A 166 -15.94 -5.52 0.15
N ASP A 167 -15.01 -5.33 1.08
CA ASP A 167 -15.34 -5.14 2.50
C ASP A 167 -15.52 -3.64 2.83
N GLY A 168 -14.55 -2.82 2.42
CA GLY A 168 -14.52 -1.38 2.60
C GLY A 168 -15.76 -0.67 2.12
N SER A 169 -16.27 -1.03 0.94
CA SER A 169 -17.47 -0.46 0.37
C SER A 169 -18.73 -0.62 1.25
N GLN A 170 -18.71 -1.48 2.27
CA GLN A 170 -19.84 -1.70 3.18
C GLN A 170 -19.85 -0.75 4.38
N TYR A 171 -18.80 0.07 4.56
CA TYR A 171 -18.64 0.96 5.69
C TYR A 171 -18.78 2.44 5.30
N SER A 172 -19.42 3.25 6.15
CA SER A 172 -19.53 4.70 5.99
C SER A 172 -18.24 5.43 6.37
N GLU A 173 -18.25 6.76 6.26
CA GLU A 173 -17.18 7.66 6.71
C GLU A 173 -16.86 7.55 8.20
N ASP A 174 -17.83 7.13 9.02
CA ASP A 174 -17.72 6.96 10.47
C ASP A 174 -17.31 5.52 10.86
N GLY A 175 -17.01 4.67 9.88
CA GLY A 175 -16.62 3.28 10.12
C GLY A 175 -17.75 2.38 10.61
N LYS A 176 -19.00 2.73 10.30
CA LYS A 176 -20.20 1.90 10.59
C LYS A 176 -20.66 1.20 9.31
N LYS A 177 -21.17 -0.03 9.43
CA LYS A 177 -21.81 -0.69 8.29
C LYS A 177 -22.99 0.14 7.82
N PHE A 178 -23.01 0.45 6.53
CA PHE A 178 -24.03 1.30 5.90
C PHE A 178 -24.14 0.92 4.44
N ASN A 179 -25.34 0.57 3.96
CA ASN A 179 -25.54 0.34 2.54
C ASN A 179 -25.87 1.67 1.85
N TRP A 180 -24.90 2.20 1.12
CA TRP A 180 -25.05 3.42 0.31
C TRP A 180 -25.15 3.15 -1.19
N TRP A 181 -25.16 1.87 -1.58
CA TRP A 181 -25.33 1.42 -2.95
C TRP A 181 -26.82 1.23 -3.27
N SER A 182 -27.23 1.55 -4.49
CA SER A 182 -28.44 0.98 -5.07
C SER A 182 -28.23 -0.50 -5.43
N ASP A 183 -29.32 -1.25 -5.59
CA ASP A 183 -29.24 -2.68 -5.94
C ASP A 183 -28.56 -2.92 -7.29
N GLU A 184 -28.80 -2.03 -8.27
CA GLU A 184 -28.17 -2.10 -9.59
C GLU A 184 -26.66 -1.85 -9.51
N GLU A 185 -26.22 -0.83 -8.79
CA GLU A 185 -24.79 -0.56 -8.61
C GLU A 185 -24.08 -1.68 -7.86
N LYS A 186 -24.75 -2.25 -6.85
CA LYS A 186 -24.23 -3.40 -6.11
C LYS A 186 -24.04 -4.61 -7.02
N LYS A 187 -24.99 -4.87 -7.92
CA LYS A 187 -24.88 -5.94 -8.92
C LYS A 187 -23.72 -5.69 -9.87
N ILE A 188 -23.59 -4.48 -10.42
CA ILE A 188 -22.48 -4.09 -11.30
C ILE A 188 -21.12 -4.22 -10.59
N PHE A 189 -21.04 -3.81 -9.32
CA PHE A 189 -19.84 -3.97 -8.51
C PHE A 189 -19.48 -5.45 -8.34
N GLN A 190 -20.46 -6.29 -7.99
CA GLN A 190 -20.26 -7.74 -7.84
C GLN A 190 -19.82 -8.39 -9.15
N GLU A 191 -20.41 -8.03 -10.29
CA GLU A 191 -20.00 -8.53 -11.61
C GLU A 191 -18.55 -8.17 -11.92
N LYS A 192 -18.12 -6.93 -11.63
CA LYS A 192 -16.73 -6.51 -11.80
C LYS A 192 -15.79 -7.25 -10.85
N SER A 193 -16.19 -7.46 -9.60
CA SER A 193 -15.43 -8.24 -8.63
C SER A 193 -15.28 -9.70 -9.05
N ASN A 194 -16.34 -10.33 -9.59
CA ASN A 194 -16.27 -11.69 -10.11
C ASN A 194 -15.27 -11.80 -11.28
N ARG A 195 -15.21 -10.80 -12.15
CA ARG A 195 -14.19 -10.77 -13.23
C ARG A 195 -12.76 -10.69 -12.68
N PHE A 196 -12.55 -10.01 -11.55
CA PHE A 196 -11.26 -10.03 -10.85
C PHE A 196 -10.94 -11.44 -10.34
N ILE A 197 -11.88 -12.09 -9.67
CA ILE A 197 -11.73 -13.47 -9.19
C ILE A 197 -11.31 -14.39 -10.35
N GLU A 198 -12.06 -14.37 -11.44
CA GLU A 198 -11.80 -15.19 -12.62
C GLU A 198 -10.45 -14.89 -13.27
N GLN A 199 -10.05 -13.62 -13.33
CA GLN A 199 -8.77 -13.24 -13.89
C GLN A 199 -7.62 -13.78 -13.05
N TYR A 200 -7.68 -13.64 -11.73
CA TYR A 200 -6.61 -14.08 -10.85
C TYR A 200 -6.56 -15.61 -10.73
N ASN A 201 -7.70 -16.31 -10.77
CA ASN A 201 -7.75 -17.78 -10.80
C ASN A 201 -6.98 -18.41 -11.97
N LYS A 202 -6.77 -17.69 -13.07
CA LYS A 202 -6.02 -18.18 -14.25
C LYS A 202 -4.50 -18.19 -14.03
N ASN A 203 -4.01 -17.56 -12.97
CA ASN A 203 -2.59 -17.49 -12.67
C ASN A 203 -2.14 -18.75 -11.91
N VAL A 204 -1.14 -19.45 -12.44
CA VAL A 204 -0.53 -20.63 -11.82
C VAL A 204 0.82 -20.24 -11.25
N GLU A 205 1.02 -20.43 -9.94
CA GLU A 205 2.32 -20.24 -9.32
C GLU A 205 3.24 -21.42 -9.67
N LYS A 206 4.40 -21.13 -10.25
CA LYS A 206 5.34 -22.12 -10.78
C LYS A 206 6.03 -22.94 -9.70
N VAL A 207 6.32 -22.38 -8.53
CA VAL A 207 7.00 -23.11 -7.45
C VAL A 207 6.04 -24.10 -6.82
N SER A 208 4.82 -23.68 -6.46
CA SER A 208 3.85 -24.56 -5.81
C SER A 208 3.04 -25.42 -6.78
N GLY A 209 2.86 -24.96 -8.03
CA GLY A 209 2.00 -25.59 -9.04
C GLY A 209 0.51 -25.25 -8.91
N TYR A 210 0.12 -24.46 -7.90
CA TYR A 210 -1.28 -24.14 -7.61
C TYR A 210 -1.73 -22.84 -8.29
N ASN A 211 -3.02 -22.80 -8.62
CA ASN A 211 -3.68 -21.58 -9.07
C ASN A 211 -3.88 -20.60 -7.91
N VAL A 212 -3.72 -19.30 -8.18
CA VAL A 212 -4.08 -18.25 -7.21
C VAL A 212 -5.55 -18.37 -6.87
N ASN A 213 -5.90 -18.28 -5.59
CA ASN A 213 -7.29 -18.21 -5.17
C ASN A 213 -7.79 -16.75 -5.30
N GLY A 214 -8.43 -16.44 -6.42
CA GLY A 214 -8.96 -15.12 -6.73
C GLY A 214 -10.04 -14.63 -5.76
N THR A 215 -10.75 -15.55 -5.10
CA THR A 215 -11.74 -15.20 -4.07
C THR A 215 -11.06 -14.78 -2.78
N LEU A 216 -10.09 -15.57 -2.30
CA LEU A 216 -9.28 -15.24 -1.13
C LEU A 216 -8.54 -13.91 -1.31
N THR A 217 -8.05 -13.65 -2.52
CA THR A 217 -7.21 -12.50 -2.82
C THR A 217 -7.95 -11.27 -3.33
N LEU A 218 -9.28 -11.30 -3.36
CA LEU A 218 -10.10 -10.30 -4.05
C LEU A 218 -9.84 -8.87 -3.55
N SER A 219 -9.98 -8.62 -2.25
CA SER A 219 -9.80 -7.29 -1.64
C SER A 219 -8.44 -6.69 -1.99
N GLU A 220 -7.36 -7.47 -1.80
CA GLU A 220 -6.00 -7.07 -2.12
C GLU A 220 -5.79 -6.81 -3.62
N ASN A 221 -6.37 -7.64 -4.48
CA ASN A 221 -6.29 -7.47 -5.93
C ASN A 221 -7.01 -6.19 -6.39
N ILE A 222 -8.16 -5.87 -5.79
CA ILE A 222 -8.89 -4.61 -6.02
C ILE A 222 -8.02 -3.43 -5.57
N ALA A 223 -7.43 -3.53 -4.37
CA ALA A 223 -6.58 -2.51 -3.79
C ALA A 223 -5.32 -2.25 -4.63
N ASP A 224 -4.64 -3.28 -5.13
CA ASP A 224 -3.49 -3.17 -6.03
C ASP A 224 -3.85 -2.40 -7.31
N ASN A 225 -4.96 -2.79 -7.93
CA ASN A 225 -5.38 -2.23 -9.22
C ASN A 225 -5.87 -0.78 -9.07
N GLY A 226 -6.63 -0.47 -8.02
CA GLY A 226 -7.05 0.89 -7.69
C GLY A 226 -5.88 1.77 -7.29
N GLY A 227 -4.98 1.23 -6.46
CA GLY A 227 -3.83 1.94 -5.92
C GLY A 227 -2.83 2.36 -6.99
N VAL A 228 -2.40 1.43 -7.87
CA VAL A 228 -1.51 1.77 -8.98
C VAL A 228 -2.16 2.81 -9.90
N LYS A 229 -3.46 2.66 -10.20
CA LYS A 229 -4.19 3.58 -11.08
C LYS A 229 -4.26 4.99 -10.48
N ALA A 230 -4.62 5.11 -9.20
CA ALA A 230 -4.74 6.38 -8.52
C ALA A 230 -3.38 7.06 -8.35
N ALA A 231 -2.35 6.31 -7.94
CA ALA A 231 -0.99 6.81 -7.78
C ALA A 231 -0.38 7.29 -9.11
N PHE A 232 -0.57 6.55 -10.21
CA PHE A 232 -0.08 6.97 -11.52
C PHE A 232 -0.79 8.24 -12.04
N ASN A 233 -2.10 8.35 -11.83
CA ASN A 233 -2.85 9.56 -12.17
C ASN A 233 -2.41 10.76 -11.32
N ALA A 234 -2.13 10.56 -10.04
CA ALA A 234 -1.62 11.58 -9.13
C ALA A 234 -0.21 12.01 -9.52
N TYR A 235 0.61 11.06 -9.95
CA TYR A 235 1.94 11.32 -10.48
C TYR A 235 1.91 12.17 -11.75
N ARG A 236 1.05 11.83 -12.72
CA ARG A 236 0.87 12.65 -13.94
C ARG A 236 0.37 14.06 -13.62
N LYS A 237 -0.53 14.21 -12.65
CA LYS A 237 -0.94 15.52 -12.14
C LYS A 237 0.27 16.30 -11.59
N TYR A 238 1.07 15.66 -10.72
CA TYR A 238 2.28 16.27 -10.17
C TYR A 238 3.25 16.71 -11.27
N LEU A 239 3.51 15.85 -12.26
CA LEU A 239 4.42 16.15 -13.37
C LEU A 239 3.92 17.35 -14.21
N ASN A 240 2.61 17.42 -14.46
CA ASN A 240 2.00 18.57 -15.15
C ASN A 240 2.13 19.86 -14.33
N GLU A 241 1.95 19.81 -13.01
CA GLU A 241 2.13 20.97 -12.12
C GLU A 241 3.60 21.41 -12.02
N LEU A 242 4.53 20.46 -12.12
CA LEU A 242 5.96 20.74 -12.15
C LEU A 242 6.37 21.48 -13.43
N GLY A 243 5.67 21.24 -14.55
CA GLY A 243 5.89 21.92 -15.83
C GLY A 243 7.21 21.57 -16.53
N ARG A 244 7.93 20.54 -16.05
CA ARG A 244 9.19 20.06 -16.60
C ARG A 244 9.43 18.60 -16.22
N ASP A 245 10.35 17.95 -16.93
CA ASP A 245 10.81 16.61 -16.56
C ASP A 245 11.56 16.59 -15.23
N GLU A 246 11.49 15.44 -14.56
CA GLU A 246 12.20 15.18 -13.32
C GLU A 246 13.69 14.85 -13.54
N LEU A 247 14.42 14.75 -12.43
CA LEU A 247 15.81 14.30 -12.43
C LEU A 247 15.92 12.90 -13.03
N LYS A 248 16.79 12.76 -14.03
CA LYS A 248 17.18 11.46 -14.56
C LYS A 248 17.99 10.69 -13.52
N ILE A 249 17.80 9.38 -13.49
CA ILE A 249 18.55 8.49 -12.60
C ILE A 249 19.75 7.93 -13.38
N PRO A 250 20.98 8.06 -12.84
CA PRO A 250 22.16 7.44 -13.43
C PRO A 250 21.97 5.95 -13.69
N GLY A 251 22.24 5.48 -14.91
CA GLY A 251 22.06 4.09 -15.35
C GLY A 251 20.63 3.72 -15.78
N TYR A 252 19.67 4.63 -15.67
CA TYR A 252 18.27 4.45 -16.06
C TYR A 252 17.79 5.52 -17.06
N GLU A 253 18.70 6.25 -17.71
CA GLU A 253 18.43 7.39 -18.58
C GLU A 253 17.61 7.01 -19.83
N LYS A 254 17.59 5.73 -20.20
CA LYS A 254 16.78 5.18 -21.30
C LYS A 254 15.29 5.09 -20.99
N TYR A 255 14.90 5.19 -19.71
CA TYR A 255 13.52 5.10 -19.28
C TYR A 255 12.91 6.48 -19.08
N SER A 256 11.66 6.67 -19.52
CA SER A 256 10.89 7.87 -19.18
C SER A 256 10.48 7.86 -17.70
N ASN A 257 10.12 9.03 -17.15
CA ASN A 257 9.68 9.09 -15.76
C ASN A 257 8.41 8.25 -15.49
N GLU A 258 7.51 8.13 -16.48
CA GLU A 258 6.34 7.24 -16.39
C GLU A 258 6.75 5.75 -16.37
N GLN A 259 7.76 5.35 -17.15
CA GLN A 259 8.30 3.99 -17.09
C GLN A 259 8.98 3.73 -15.73
N LEU A 260 9.71 4.72 -15.20
CA LEU A 260 10.35 4.64 -13.88
C LEU A 260 9.33 4.46 -12.75
N PHE A 261 8.15 5.08 -12.84
CA PHE A 261 7.05 4.81 -11.89
C PHE A 261 6.70 3.33 -11.84
N PHE A 262 6.49 2.68 -12.99
CA PHE A 262 6.10 1.27 -13.04
C PHE A 262 7.25 0.34 -12.64
N ILE A 263 8.50 0.72 -12.92
CA ILE A 263 9.69 0.01 -12.47
C ILE A 263 9.79 0.06 -10.94
N ALA A 264 9.65 1.24 -10.33
CA ALA A 264 9.69 1.43 -8.88
C ALA A 264 8.60 0.61 -8.17
N TYR A 265 7.38 0.64 -8.70
CA TYR A 265 6.28 -0.21 -8.23
C TYR A 265 6.63 -1.70 -8.30
N SER A 266 7.13 -2.17 -9.45
CA SER A 266 7.41 -3.59 -9.66
C SER A 266 8.54 -4.10 -8.78
N GLN A 267 9.53 -3.25 -8.47
CA GLN A 267 10.67 -3.60 -7.63
C GLN A 267 10.30 -3.88 -6.17
N LEU A 268 9.17 -3.34 -5.68
CA LEU A 268 8.66 -3.66 -4.33
C LEU A 268 8.36 -5.15 -4.15
N TYR A 269 8.08 -5.85 -5.25
CA TYR A 269 7.62 -7.23 -5.31
C TYR A 269 8.70 -8.19 -5.85
N CYS A 270 9.95 -7.75 -5.87
CA CYS A 270 11.08 -8.64 -6.17
C CYS A 270 11.31 -9.59 -4.99
N SER A 271 10.81 -10.82 -5.09
CA SER A 271 10.93 -11.83 -4.05
C SER A 271 11.12 -13.24 -4.63
N SER A 272 11.54 -14.16 -3.75
CA SER A 272 11.64 -15.59 -4.01
C SER A 272 11.38 -16.34 -2.72
N PHE A 273 10.65 -17.45 -2.81
CA PHE A 273 10.20 -18.23 -1.65
C PHE A 273 10.47 -19.71 -1.89
N THR A 274 10.68 -20.45 -0.80
CA THR A 274 10.74 -21.91 -0.84
C THR A 274 9.38 -22.49 -1.18
N PHE A 275 9.33 -23.75 -1.65
CA PHE A 275 8.05 -24.43 -1.89
C PHE A 275 7.10 -24.36 -0.69
N ALA A 276 7.61 -24.66 0.52
CA ALA A 276 6.80 -24.67 1.73
C ALA A 276 6.23 -23.28 2.05
N SER A 277 7.03 -22.23 1.92
CA SER A 277 6.58 -20.85 2.11
C SER A 277 5.56 -20.44 1.04
N THR A 278 5.83 -20.73 -0.23
CA THR A 278 4.89 -20.42 -1.32
C THR A 278 3.56 -21.14 -1.13
N TYR A 279 3.57 -22.43 -0.79
CA TYR A 279 2.36 -23.19 -0.51
C TYR A 279 1.57 -22.59 0.66
N TYR A 280 2.25 -22.24 1.76
CA TYR A 280 1.60 -21.62 2.91
C TYR A 280 0.92 -20.30 2.54
N LEU A 281 1.62 -19.40 1.85
CA LEU A 281 1.08 -18.12 1.41
C LEU A 281 -0.11 -18.30 0.47
N MET A 282 0.00 -19.19 -0.51
CA MET A 282 -1.08 -19.48 -1.45
C MET A 282 -2.39 -19.95 -0.80
N MET A 283 -2.31 -20.60 0.38
CA MET A 283 -3.47 -21.14 1.08
C MET A 283 -4.04 -20.20 2.14
N ASN A 284 -3.23 -19.27 2.68
CA ASN A 284 -3.59 -18.50 3.88
C ASN A 284 -3.45 -16.98 3.73
N ASP A 285 -2.61 -16.50 2.82
CA ASP A 285 -2.37 -15.07 2.64
C ASP A 285 -3.48 -14.46 1.77
N PRO A 286 -4.18 -13.41 2.22
CA PRO A 286 -5.12 -12.67 1.36
C PRO A 286 -4.41 -11.95 0.21
N HIS A 287 -3.09 -11.84 0.21
CA HIS A 287 -2.37 -11.25 -0.91
C HIS A 287 -2.12 -12.29 -2.00
N SER A 288 -2.33 -11.89 -3.26
CA SER A 288 -1.78 -12.65 -4.39
C SER A 288 -0.25 -12.77 -4.26
N PRO A 289 0.37 -13.85 -4.79
CA PRO A 289 1.82 -13.92 -4.88
C PRO A 289 2.40 -12.69 -5.57
N ASP A 290 3.52 -12.19 -5.06
CA ASP A 290 4.15 -10.92 -5.48
C ASP A 290 4.25 -10.74 -6.99
N ARG A 291 4.63 -11.80 -7.71
CA ARG A 291 4.69 -11.79 -9.17
C ARG A 291 3.35 -11.45 -9.83
N PHE A 292 2.24 -11.94 -9.31
CA PHE A 292 0.90 -11.67 -9.85
C PHE A 292 0.32 -10.35 -9.37
N ARG A 293 0.74 -9.86 -8.19
CA ARG A 293 0.52 -8.45 -7.81
C ARG A 293 1.10 -7.51 -8.85
N VAL A 294 2.25 -7.82 -9.45
CA VAL A 294 2.82 -7.05 -10.56
C VAL A 294 2.15 -7.37 -11.90
N LEU A 295 2.21 -8.62 -12.36
CA LEU A 295 1.87 -8.97 -13.74
C LEU A 295 0.39 -8.75 -14.07
N THR A 296 -0.51 -9.17 -13.18
CA THR A 296 -1.95 -9.07 -13.41
C THR A 296 -2.40 -7.62 -13.31
N THR A 297 -1.94 -6.91 -12.26
CA THR A 297 -2.25 -5.50 -12.04
C THR A 297 -1.78 -4.63 -13.21
N LEU A 298 -0.52 -4.74 -13.64
CA LEU A 298 0.00 -3.96 -14.76
C LEU A 298 -0.64 -4.36 -16.10
N GLY A 299 -1.02 -5.63 -16.26
CA GLY A 299 -1.83 -6.10 -17.39
C GLY A 299 -3.16 -5.35 -17.51
N ASN A 300 -3.77 -4.95 -16.40
CA ASN A 300 -5.00 -4.15 -16.35
C ASN A 300 -4.78 -2.65 -16.56
N GLN A 301 -3.54 -2.15 -16.46
CA GLN A 301 -3.24 -0.73 -16.64
C GLN A 301 -2.99 -0.39 -18.12
N LYS A 302 -3.92 0.34 -18.75
CA LYS A 302 -3.68 0.90 -20.10
C LYS A 302 -2.45 1.81 -20.12
N SER A 303 -2.27 2.63 -19.08
CA SER A 303 -1.13 3.52 -18.93
C SER A 303 0.21 2.79 -18.93
N PHE A 304 0.28 1.61 -18.33
CA PHE A 304 1.47 0.77 -18.39
C PHE A 304 1.74 0.32 -19.84
N SER A 305 0.72 -0.22 -20.50
CA SER A 305 0.84 -0.66 -21.90
C SER A 305 1.23 0.49 -22.84
N ASP A 306 0.72 1.70 -22.61
CA ASP A 306 1.08 2.90 -23.37
C ASP A 306 2.54 3.31 -23.12
N ALA A 307 2.97 3.40 -21.85
CA ALA A 307 4.33 3.80 -21.46
C ALA A 307 5.41 2.85 -22.00
N PHE A 308 5.13 1.55 -22.07
CA PHE A 308 6.04 0.53 -22.61
C PHE A 308 5.75 0.14 -24.07
N LYS A 309 4.76 0.77 -24.72
CA LYS A 309 4.34 0.49 -26.09
C LYS A 309 4.05 -1.00 -26.34
N CYS A 310 3.39 -1.66 -25.37
CA CYS A 310 3.04 -3.07 -25.44
C CYS A 310 2.01 -3.34 -26.56
N LYS A 311 2.29 -4.28 -27.46
CA LYS A 311 1.36 -4.68 -28.53
C LYS A 311 0.04 -5.21 -27.95
N VAL A 312 -1.09 -4.81 -28.54
CA VAL A 312 -2.42 -5.31 -28.15
C VAL A 312 -2.48 -6.83 -28.29
N GLY A 313 -2.98 -7.52 -27.27
CA GLY A 313 -3.04 -8.98 -27.18
C GLY A 313 -1.75 -9.63 -26.62
N SER A 314 -0.69 -8.86 -26.38
CA SER A 314 0.47 -9.38 -25.63
C SER A 314 0.10 -9.68 -24.18
N LYS A 315 0.92 -10.49 -23.50
CA LYS A 315 0.70 -10.86 -22.09
C LYS A 315 0.49 -9.65 -21.17
N MET A 316 1.19 -8.54 -21.43
CA MET A 316 1.12 -7.31 -20.64
C MET A 316 0.21 -6.22 -21.28
N ASN A 317 -0.53 -6.55 -22.32
CA ASN A 317 -1.59 -5.72 -22.89
C ASN A 317 -2.75 -6.60 -23.41
N PRO A 318 -3.42 -7.36 -22.53
CA PRO A 318 -4.59 -8.15 -22.91
C PRO A 318 -5.69 -7.25 -23.47
N LYS A 319 -6.47 -7.78 -24.42
CA LYS A 319 -7.61 -7.05 -25.03
C LYS A 319 -8.68 -6.72 -23.99
N ASP A 320 -8.97 -7.68 -23.11
CA ASP A 320 -9.97 -7.54 -22.06
C ASP A 320 -9.27 -7.23 -20.72
N LYS A 321 -9.14 -5.93 -20.40
CA LYS A 321 -8.58 -5.47 -19.12
C LYS A 321 -9.69 -5.40 -18.09
N VAL A 322 -9.49 -6.05 -16.94
CA VAL A 322 -10.45 -6.03 -15.84
C VAL A 322 -10.18 -4.81 -14.95
N VAL A 323 -11.16 -3.93 -14.81
CA VAL A 323 -11.01 -2.70 -14.02
C VAL A 323 -12.36 -2.37 -13.36
N ILE A 324 -12.38 -2.30 -12.03
CA ILE A 324 -13.54 -1.80 -11.27
C ILE A 324 -13.68 -0.29 -11.53
N TRP A 325 -12.56 0.41 -11.41
CA TRP A 325 -12.47 1.85 -11.62
C TRP A 325 -12.17 2.25 -13.09
N LYS A 326 -12.83 1.64 -14.10
CA LYS A 326 -12.77 2.08 -15.52
C LYS A 326 -13.69 3.26 -15.81
N THR A 327 -13.25 4.29 -16.54
CA THR A 327 -14.16 5.32 -17.09
C THR A 327 -15.14 4.69 -18.09
N GLY A 328 -16.35 5.26 -18.20
CA GLY A 328 -17.32 4.87 -19.23
C GLY A 328 -16.71 4.99 -20.63
N LYS A 329 -16.95 3.95 -21.45
CA LYS A 329 -16.39 3.65 -22.78
C LYS A 329 -14.86 3.65 -22.93
#